data_AF-A0A822Q8L2-F1
#
_entry.id   AF-A0A822Q8L2-F1
#
_cell.length_a   1.000
_cell.length_b   1.000
_cell.length_c   1.000
_cell.angle_alpha   90.00
_cell.angle_beta   90.00
_cell.angle_gamma   90.00
#
_symmetry.space_group_name_H-M   'P 1'
#
loop_
_entity.id
_entity.type
_entity.pdbx_description
1 polymer ?
#
loop_
_entity_poly.entity_id
_entity_poly.type
_entity_poly.pdbx_seq_one_letter_code
_entity_poly.pdbx_strand_id
1 'polypeptide(L)'
;MEEQAISLVGTDIYEKLIKDYTEKQWGKPTTELPSFIIRRLPVHLTYDNNYFNDTYQGIPIGGYNVIIENMLKDVEVELGVNFFANRQELEASAEKVVFTGMIDQYFDYKHGELEYCSLRFDHEVLDEENYQGNAVVNYTDAETPYTRIIEHKHFEFGSQAKTIITNRTF
;
A
#
# COMPACT_ATOMS: atom_id res chain seq x y z
N MET A 1 -20.56 -0.58 -1.62
CA MET A 1 -19.69 -0.25 -0.46
C MET A 1 -20.32 0.87 0.35
N GLU A 2 -20.80 1.92 -0.33
CA GLU A 2 -21.54 3.06 0.23
C GLU A 2 -22.51 2.72 1.37
N GLU A 3 -23.53 1.88 1.12
CA GLU A 3 -24.54 1.52 2.13
C GLU A 3 -23.93 0.93 3.41
N GLN A 4 -22.89 0.10 3.25
CA GLN A 4 -22.18 -0.49 4.38
C GLN A 4 -21.38 0.56 5.15
N ALA A 5 -20.77 1.54 4.48
CA ALA A 5 -20.07 2.63 5.16
C ALA A 5 -21.06 3.53 5.93
N ILE A 6 -22.15 3.95 5.28
CA ILE A 6 -23.17 4.81 5.89
C ILE A 6 -23.80 4.12 7.11
N SER A 7 -24.09 2.82 7.04
CA SER A 7 -24.61 2.08 8.20
C SER A 7 -23.63 1.98 9.37
N LEU A 8 -22.31 2.04 9.13
CA LEU A 8 -21.29 1.93 10.17
C LEU A 8 -20.95 3.28 10.82
N VAL A 9 -20.82 4.34 10.01
CA VAL A 9 -20.29 5.64 10.47
C VAL A 9 -21.23 6.82 10.22
N GLY A 10 -22.37 6.60 9.57
CA GLY A 10 -23.30 7.66 9.16
C GLY A 10 -22.85 8.42 7.91
N THR A 11 -23.77 9.22 7.36
CA THR A 11 -23.58 9.95 6.10
C THR A 11 -22.46 10.98 6.19
N ASP A 12 -22.41 11.78 7.24
CA ASP A 12 -21.42 12.88 7.35
C ASP A 12 -19.97 12.38 7.32
N ILE A 13 -19.68 11.29 8.05
CA ILE A 13 -18.33 10.70 8.08
C ILE A 13 -18.04 10.03 6.74
N TYR A 14 -19.02 9.34 6.17
CA TYR A 14 -18.87 8.71 4.86
C TYR A 14 -18.53 9.74 3.78
N GLU A 15 -19.29 10.83 3.68
CA GLU A 15 -19.09 11.87 2.67
C GLU A 15 -17.75 12.59 2.86
N LYS A 16 -17.35 12.89 4.11
CA LYS A 16 -16.13 13.67 4.37
C LYS A 16 -14.84 12.86 4.30
N LEU A 17 -14.85 11.61 4.77
CA LEU A 17 -13.61 10.86 5.00
C LEU A 17 -13.47 9.61 4.13
N ILE A 18 -14.55 9.12 3.50
CA ILE A 18 -14.56 7.81 2.85
C ILE A 18 -14.85 7.89 1.36
N LYS A 19 -15.93 8.58 0.95
CA LYS A 19 -16.47 8.54 -0.41
C LYS A 19 -15.41 8.87 -1.46
N ASP A 20 -15.04 10.15 -1.55
CA ASP A 20 -14.16 10.66 -2.59
C ASP A 20 -12.77 10.00 -2.51
N TYR A 21 -12.25 9.79 -1.30
CA TYR A 21 -11.02 9.02 -1.08
C TYR A 21 -11.07 7.63 -1.72
N THR A 22 -12.17 6.91 -1.52
CA THR A 22 -12.33 5.55 -2.07
C THR A 22 -12.51 5.59 -3.57
N GLU A 23 -13.31 6.52 -4.10
CA GLU A 23 -13.53 6.62 -5.54
C GLU A 23 -12.25 6.98 -6.28
N LYS A 24 -11.43 7.89 -5.73
CA LYS A 24 -10.06 8.13 -6.21
C LYS A 24 -9.22 6.86 -6.17
N GLN A 25 -9.31 6.10 -5.08
CA GLN A 25 -8.48 4.92 -4.89
C GLN A 25 -8.82 3.75 -5.83
N TRP A 26 -10.08 3.63 -6.23
CA TRP A 26 -10.54 2.49 -7.03
C TRP A 26 -10.92 2.86 -8.46
N GLY A 27 -10.96 4.16 -8.79
CA GLY A 27 -11.41 4.66 -10.09
C GLY A 27 -12.87 4.30 -10.42
N LYS A 28 -13.67 3.94 -9.41
CA LYS A 28 -15.05 3.46 -9.55
C LYS A 28 -15.93 4.05 -8.43
N PRO A 29 -17.23 4.32 -8.70
CA PRO A 29 -18.17 4.77 -7.69
C PRO A 29 -18.26 3.80 -6.51
N THR A 30 -18.41 4.32 -5.29
CA THR A 30 -18.52 3.46 -4.09
C THR A 30 -19.79 2.58 -4.06
N THR A 31 -20.77 2.89 -4.91
CA THR A 31 -21.98 2.09 -5.15
C THR A 31 -21.68 0.79 -5.90
N GLU A 32 -20.65 0.76 -6.74
CA GLU A 32 -20.22 -0.42 -7.52
C GLU A 32 -19.20 -1.29 -6.79
N LEU A 33 -18.60 -0.76 -5.72
CA LEU A 33 -17.57 -1.46 -4.96
C LEU A 33 -18.16 -2.49 -3.98
N PRO A 34 -17.54 -3.68 -3.82
CA PRO A 34 -17.98 -4.66 -2.84
C PRO A 34 -17.98 -4.14 -1.39
N SER A 35 -18.96 -4.56 -0.60
CA SER A 35 -19.13 -4.11 0.80
C SER A 35 -18.00 -4.51 1.74
N PHE A 36 -17.24 -5.57 1.43
CA PHE A 36 -16.16 -6.03 2.30
C PHE A 36 -14.97 -5.06 2.36
N ILE A 37 -14.82 -4.15 1.38
CA ILE A 37 -13.71 -3.19 1.33
C ILE A 37 -13.69 -2.28 2.57
N ILE A 38 -14.86 -1.92 3.11
CA ILE A 38 -14.96 -1.04 4.28
C ILE A 38 -14.83 -1.79 5.62
N ARG A 39 -15.03 -3.12 5.63
CA ARG A 39 -14.99 -3.92 6.87
C ARG A 39 -13.63 -3.90 7.58
N ARG A 40 -12.57 -3.49 6.89
CA ARG A 40 -11.23 -3.32 7.44
C ARG A 40 -11.05 -2.09 8.33
N LEU A 41 -12.01 -1.15 8.32
CA LEU A 41 -11.94 0.08 9.11
C LEU A 41 -12.81 -0.07 10.36
N PRO A 42 -12.22 -0.36 11.53
CA PRO A 42 -12.98 -0.46 12.77
C PRO A 42 -13.46 0.93 13.22
N VAL A 43 -14.62 0.97 13.87
CA VAL A 43 -15.15 2.18 14.51
C VAL A 43 -14.99 2.04 16.01
N HIS A 44 -14.22 2.94 16.61
CA HIS A 44 -13.96 2.95 18.05
C HIS A 44 -14.68 4.12 18.69
N LEU A 45 -15.39 3.86 19.80
CA LEU A 45 -16.03 4.90 20.62
C LEU A 45 -15.14 5.27 21.83
N THR A 46 -13.84 5.36 21.58
CA THR A 46 -12.79 5.67 22.55
C THR A 46 -11.87 6.75 21.99
N TYR A 47 -11.20 7.50 22.87
CA TYR A 47 -10.19 8.48 22.47
C TYR A 47 -8.84 7.79 22.21
N ASP A 48 -8.79 7.02 21.12
CA ASP A 48 -7.58 6.34 20.67
C ASP A 48 -7.38 6.61 19.17
N ASN A 49 -6.22 7.15 18.83
CA ASN A 49 -5.84 7.42 17.44
C ASN A 49 -5.01 6.28 16.84
N ASN A 50 -4.81 5.17 17.57
CA ASN A 50 -4.10 4.01 17.05
C ASN A 50 -4.86 3.43 15.84
N TYR A 51 -4.16 3.33 14.71
CA TYR A 51 -4.74 2.87 13.46
C TYR A 51 -4.96 1.34 13.44
N PHE A 52 -4.20 0.60 14.25
CA PHE A 52 -4.29 -0.85 14.36
C PHE A 52 -4.60 -1.28 15.79
N ASN A 53 -5.32 -2.39 15.95
CA ASN A 53 -5.68 -2.96 17.26
C ASN A 53 -4.72 -4.08 17.70
N ASP A 54 -3.68 -4.34 16.91
CA ASP A 54 -2.73 -5.43 17.13
C ASP A 54 -1.88 -5.18 18.39
N THR A 55 -1.62 -6.24 19.14
CA THR A 55 -0.77 -6.19 20.35
C THR A 55 0.68 -5.78 20.04
N TYR A 56 1.19 -6.16 18.87
CA TYR A 56 2.56 -5.91 18.44
C TYR A 56 2.56 -5.03 17.21
N GLN A 57 3.11 -3.83 17.35
CA GLN A 57 3.19 -2.83 16.28
C GLN A 57 4.56 -2.16 16.29
N GLY A 58 5.11 -1.89 15.12
CA GLY A 58 6.38 -1.21 15.00
C GLY A 58 6.92 -1.23 13.57
N ILE A 59 8.00 -0.47 13.39
CA ILE A 59 8.79 -0.42 12.16
C ILE A 59 10.15 -1.06 12.48
N PRO A 60 10.70 -1.90 11.58
CA PRO A 60 12.04 -2.45 11.77
C PRO A 60 13.08 -1.34 11.79
N ILE A 61 13.87 -1.29 12.85
CA ILE A 61 14.97 -0.33 12.98
C ILE A 61 15.98 -0.60 11.86
N GLY A 62 16.28 0.43 11.08
CA GLY A 62 17.18 0.35 9.93
C GLY A 62 16.52 -0.13 8.63
N GLY A 63 15.18 -0.30 8.62
CA GLY A 63 14.41 -0.61 7.42
C GLY A 63 14.12 -2.10 7.18
N TYR A 64 13.11 -2.36 6.34
CA TYR A 64 12.66 -3.72 6.01
C TYR A 64 13.71 -4.53 5.24
N ASN A 65 14.59 -3.87 4.49
CA ASN A 65 15.65 -4.54 3.73
C ASN A 65 16.60 -5.32 4.66
N VAL A 66 16.90 -4.82 5.87
CA VAL A 66 17.77 -5.51 6.83
C VAL A 66 17.17 -6.87 7.25
N ILE A 67 15.85 -6.95 7.40
CA ILE A 67 15.19 -8.24 7.70
C ILE A 67 15.33 -9.19 6.52
N ILE A 68 15.03 -8.72 5.31
CA ILE A 68 15.06 -9.53 4.08
C ILE A 68 16.48 -10.02 3.79
N GLU A 69 17.48 -9.15 3.91
CA GLU A 69 18.91 -9.47 3.75
C GLU A 69 19.35 -10.56 4.74
N ASN A 70 18.89 -10.50 6.00
CA ASN A 70 19.18 -11.54 6.98
C ASN A 70 18.46 -12.87 6.67
N MET A 71 17.23 -12.82 6.18
CA MET A 71 16.49 -14.03 5.77
C MET A 71 17.14 -14.73 4.56
N LEU A 72 17.76 -13.96 3.66
CA LEU A 72 18.37 -14.45 2.41
C LEU A 72 19.90 -14.63 2.49
N LYS A 73 20.50 -14.44 3.67
CA LYS A 73 21.96 -14.37 3.84
C LYS A 73 22.73 -15.55 3.23
N ASP A 74 22.19 -16.76 3.35
CA ASP A 74 22.80 -18.00 2.87
C ASP A 74 22.03 -18.59 1.67
N VAL A 75 21.31 -17.74 0.93
CA VAL A 75 20.52 -18.08 -0.25
C VAL A 75 21.11 -17.40 -1.47
N GLU A 76 21.23 -18.12 -2.58
CA GLU A 76 21.62 -17.54 -3.86
C GLU A 76 20.48 -16.64 -4.39
N VAL A 77 20.80 -15.38 -4.69
CA VAL A 77 19.82 -14.38 -5.12
C VAL A 77 20.26 -13.76 -6.43
N GLU A 78 19.41 -13.87 -7.44
CA GLU A 78 19.57 -13.19 -8.72
C GLU A 78 18.54 -12.07 -8.86
N LEU A 79 19.02 -10.85 -9.13
CA LEU A 79 18.17 -9.67 -9.34
C LEU A 79 18.10 -9.32 -10.82
N GLY A 80 17.01 -8.67 -11.25
CA GLY A 80 16.82 -8.25 -12.64
C GLY A 80 16.54 -9.39 -13.62
N VAL A 81 16.28 -10.60 -13.12
CA VAL A 81 15.92 -11.77 -13.93
C VAL A 81 14.40 -11.84 -14.09
N ASN A 82 13.93 -11.90 -15.33
CA ASN A 82 12.52 -12.14 -15.63
C ASN A 82 12.27 -13.64 -15.77
N PHE A 83 11.55 -14.23 -14.81
CA PHE A 83 11.21 -15.65 -14.81
C PHE A 83 10.62 -16.13 -16.14
N PHE A 84 9.72 -15.35 -16.76
CA PHE A 84 9.07 -15.75 -18.01
C PHE A 84 9.99 -15.72 -19.21
N ALA A 85 10.97 -14.81 -19.24
CA ALA A 85 11.97 -14.75 -20.32
C ALA A 85 12.94 -15.95 -20.27
N ASN A 86 13.16 -16.52 -19.08
CA ASN A 86 14.12 -17.60 -18.83
C ASN A 86 13.47 -18.89 -18.30
N ARG A 87 12.15 -19.04 -18.47
CA ARG A 87 11.34 -20.05 -17.76
C ARG A 87 11.87 -21.47 -17.89
N GLN A 88 12.19 -21.91 -19.12
CA GLN A 88 12.65 -23.28 -19.37
C GLN A 88 13.96 -23.59 -18.64
N GLU A 89 14.89 -22.63 -18.61
CA GLU A 89 16.18 -22.77 -17.95
C GLU A 89 16.01 -22.81 -16.42
N LEU A 90 15.24 -21.88 -15.87
CA LEU A 90 14.99 -21.76 -14.43
C LEU A 90 14.15 -22.92 -13.87
N GLU A 91 13.18 -23.43 -14.64
CA GLU A 91 12.43 -24.62 -14.22
C GLU A 91 13.30 -25.88 -14.30
N ALA A 92 14.27 -25.95 -15.22
CA ALA A 92 15.20 -27.06 -15.30
C ALA A 92 16.29 -27.02 -14.21
N SER A 93 16.57 -25.86 -13.62
CA SER A 93 17.59 -25.69 -12.59
C SER A 93 17.12 -26.06 -11.17
N ALA A 94 15.85 -26.42 -10.98
CA ALA A 94 15.29 -26.76 -9.68
C ALA A 94 14.30 -27.93 -9.74
N GLU A 95 14.20 -28.71 -8.66
CA GLU A 95 13.21 -29.79 -8.56
C GLU A 95 11.77 -29.27 -8.36
N LYS A 96 11.64 -28.08 -7.76
CA LYS A 96 10.35 -27.45 -7.44
C LYS A 96 10.46 -25.94 -7.60
N VAL A 97 9.35 -25.35 -8.01
CA VAL A 97 9.19 -23.90 -8.13
C VAL A 97 8.16 -23.40 -7.13
N VAL A 98 8.55 -22.41 -6.32
CA VAL A 98 7.62 -21.60 -5.53
C VAL A 98 7.48 -20.27 -6.25
N PHE A 99 6.33 -20.05 -6.88
CA PHE A 99 6.08 -18.86 -7.70
C PHE A 99 5.18 -17.86 -6.95
N THR A 100 5.64 -16.62 -6.81
CA THR A 100 4.95 -15.54 -6.09
C THR A 100 4.56 -14.36 -6.98
N GLY A 101 4.64 -14.53 -8.31
CA GLY A 101 4.21 -13.53 -9.29
C GLY A 101 2.72 -13.63 -9.65
N MET A 102 2.35 -13.02 -10.77
CA MET A 102 0.97 -13.00 -11.28
C MET A 102 0.55 -14.38 -11.80
N ILE A 103 -0.49 -14.97 -11.20
CA ILE A 103 -0.94 -16.35 -11.52
C ILE A 103 -1.61 -16.45 -12.90
N ASP A 104 -2.34 -15.42 -13.30
CA ASP A 104 -2.92 -15.30 -14.63
C ASP A 104 -1.82 -15.24 -15.70
N GLN A 105 -0.78 -14.42 -15.50
CA GLN A 105 0.40 -14.41 -16.36
C GLN A 105 1.11 -15.76 -16.40
N TYR A 106 1.20 -16.46 -15.26
CA TYR A 106 1.83 -17.78 -15.18
C TYR A 106 1.20 -18.81 -16.12
N PHE A 107 -0.11 -18.69 -16.35
CA PHE A 107 -0.87 -19.53 -17.29
C PHE A 107 -1.23 -18.78 -18.57
N ASP A 108 -0.37 -17.84 -19.01
CA ASP A 108 -0.48 -17.10 -20.27
C ASP A 108 -1.84 -16.42 -20.46
N TYR A 109 -2.42 -15.92 -19.37
CA TYR A 109 -3.73 -15.26 -19.35
C TYR A 109 -4.85 -16.07 -20.03
N LYS A 110 -4.76 -17.41 -20.02
CA LYS A 110 -5.68 -18.32 -20.73
C LYS A 110 -7.16 -18.17 -20.36
N HIS A 111 -7.46 -17.49 -19.26
CA HIS A 111 -8.82 -17.22 -18.79
C HIS A 111 -9.12 -15.71 -18.67
N GLY A 112 -8.30 -14.87 -19.31
CA GLY A 112 -8.32 -13.42 -19.17
C GLY A 112 -7.31 -12.91 -18.14
N GLU A 113 -7.23 -11.59 -18.05
CA GLU A 113 -6.39 -10.85 -17.11
C GLU A 113 -7.16 -10.58 -15.82
N LEU A 114 -6.50 -10.75 -14.67
CA LEU A 114 -7.05 -10.34 -13.39
C LEU A 114 -6.97 -8.82 -13.26
N GLU A 115 -8.07 -8.18 -12.84
CA GLU A 115 -8.08 -6.73 -12.62
C GLU A 115 -7.25 -6.38 -11.37
N TYR A 116 -6.29 -5.46 -11.53
CA TYR A 116 -5.50 -4.87 -10.45
C TYR A 116 -5.62 -3.35 -10.46
N CYS A 117 -5.53 -2.74 -9.27
CA CYS A 117 -5.29 -1.31 -9.14
C CYS A 117 -3.79 -1.05 -9.05
N SER A 118 -3.27 -0.14 -9.87
CA SER A 118 -1.88 0.30 -9.79
C SER A 118 -1.76 1.54 -8.90
N LEU A 119 -0.52 1.89 -8.58
CA LEU A 119 -0.17 3.12 -7.90
C LEU A 119 1.05 3.73 -8.59
N ARG A 120 1.09 5.05 -8.61
CA ARG A 120 2.27 5.83 -8.96
C ARG A 120 2.78 6.56 -7.73
N PHE A 121 4.10 6.61 -7.60
CA PHE A 121 4.80 7.25 -6.51
C PHE A 121 5.73 8.31 -7.08
N ASP A 122 5.54 9.55 -6.67
CA ASP A 122 6.42 10.66 -7.02
C ASP A 122 7.14 11.11 -5.75
N HIS A 123 8.47 10.94 -5.74
CA HIS A 123 9.33 11.23 -4.60
C HIS A 123 9.94 12.63 -4.71
N GLU A 124 9.96 13.37 -3.62
CA GLU A 124 10.56 14.69 -3.55
C GLU A 124 11.43 14.83 -2.29
N VAL A 125 12.58 15.46 -2.45
CA VAL A 125 13.46 15.84 -1.34
C VAL A 125 13.26 17.32 -1.07
N LEU A 126 12.89 17.66 0.15
CA LEU A 126 12.62 19.02 0.58
C LEU A 126 13.72 19.51 1.51
N ASP A 127 14.14 20.76 1.31
CA ASP A 127 15.13 21.45 2.14
C ASP A 127 14.50 22.00 3.44
N GLU A 128 13.76 21.14 4.14
CA GLU A 128 13.15 21.43 5.44
C GLU A 128 13.14 20.19 6.34
N GLU A 129 13.10 20.42 7.65
CA GLU A 129 13.19 19.33 8.62
C GLU A 129 11.89 18.52 8.72
N ASN A 130 10.73 19.15 8.55
CA ASN A 130 9.42 18.54 8.78
C ASN A 130 8.36 19.18 7.88
N TYR A 131 7.79 18.38 6.98
CA TYR A 131 6.78 18.84 6.01
C TYR A 131 5.36 18.80 6.60
N GLN A 132 4.94 17.67 7.16
CA GLN A 132 3.53 17.45 7.59
C GLN A 132 3.38 16.95 9.03
N GLY A 133 4.48 16.66 9.72
CA GLY A 133 4.47 16.26 11.13
C GLY A 133 3.87 14.89 11.41
N ASN A 134 3.65 14.07 10.38
CA ASN A 134 3.09 12.72 10.51
C ASN A 134 3.58 11.83 9.36
N ALA A 135 3.73 10.53 9.61
CA ALA A 135 4.23 9.59 8.60
C ALA A 135 3.29 9.47 7.40
N VAL A 136 1.98 9.52 7.62
CA VAL A 136 0.95 9.37 6.58
C VAL A 136 -0.16 10.38 6.79
N VAL A 137 -0.45 11.17 5.75
CA VAL A 137 -1.61 12.07 5.71
C VAL A 137 -2.48 11.70 4.51
N ASN A 138 -3.78 11.52 4.74
CA ASN A 138 -4.76 11.20 3.71
C ASN A 138 -5.46 12.48 3.22
N TYR A 139 -5.61 12.59 1.91
CA TYR A 139 -6.37 13.66 1.25
C TYR A 139 -7.66 13.07 0.72
N THR A 140 -8.76 13.33 1.43
CA THR A 140 -10.01 12.61 1.24
C THR A 140 -10.94 13.24 0.22
N ASP A 141 -10.68 14.47 -0.21
CA ASP A 141 -11.44 15.22 -1.21
C ASP A 141 -11.18 14.74 -2.64
N ALA A 142 -12.13 14.94 -3.56
CA ALA A 142 -11.97 14.55 -4.96
C ALA A 142 -10.96 15.41 -5.75
N GLU A 143 -10.77 16.68 -5.37
CA GLU A 143 -9.99 17.66 -6.14
C GLU A 143 -8.48 17.42 -6.05
N THR A 144 -8.00 16.88 -4.93
CA THR A 144 -6.58 16.59 -4.73
C THR A 144 -6.15 15.34 -5.54
N PRO A 145 -5.17 15.45 -6.44
CA PRO A 145 -4.84 14.40 -7.42
C PRO A 145 -4.16 13.16 -6.80
N TYR A 146 -3.60 13.27 -5.60
CA TYR A 146 -3.06 12.15 -4.84
C TYR A 146 -3.99 11.75 -3.70
N THR A 147 -3.88 10.50 -3.24
CA THR A 147 -4.65 10.04 -2.07
C THR A 147 -3.94 10.31 -0.76
N ARG A 148 -2.60 10.26 -0.75
CA ARG A 148 -1.80 10.40 0.47
C ARG A 148 -0.45 11.00 0.17
N ILE A 149 0.09 11.68 1.17
CA ILE A 149 1.50 12.03 1.26
C ILE A 149 2.13 11.21 2.39
N ILE A 150 3.28 10.61 2.10
CA ILE A 150 4.09 9.86 3.05
C ILE A 150 5.35 10.65 3.35
N GLU A 151 5.59 10.98 4.62
CA GLU A 151 6.84 11.59 5.07
C GLU A 151 7.66 10.55 5.86
N HIS A 152 8.63 9.95 5.17
CA HIS A 152 9.23 8.66 5.59
C HIS A 152 9.95 8.71 6.94
N LYS A 153 10.59 9.84 7.25
CA LYS A 153 11.40 9.97 8.48
C LYS A 153 10.61 9.74 9.76
N HIS A 154 9.31 10.00 9.77
CA HIS A 154 8.47 9.82 10.96
C HIS A 154 8.27 8.35 11.35
N PHE A 155 8.54 7.40 10.44
CA PHE A 155 8.49 5.97 10.78
C PHE A 155 9.61 5.52 11.73
N GLU A 156 10.76 6.19 11.70
CA GLU A 156 11.91 5.90 12.58
C GLU A 156 12.35 7.14 13.37
N PHE A 157 11.44 8.11 13.59
CA PHE A 157 11.69 9.33 14.37
C PHE A 157 12.95 10.11 13.92
N GLY A 158 13.18 10.18 12.61
CA GLY A 158 14.37 10.80 12.02
C GLY A 158 14.48 12.31 12.26
N SER A 159 15.70 12.78 12.55
CA SER A 159 16.04 14.17 12.88
C SER A 159 16.92 14.86 11.82
N GLN A 160 16.93 14.35 10.59
CA GLN A 160 17.72 14.90 9.49
C GLN A 160 17.23 16.32 9.11
N ALA A 161 18.14 17.21 8.69
CA ALA A 161 17.78 18.59 8.32
C ALA A 161 16.90 18.72 7.06
N LYS A 162 16.82 17.65 6.26
CA LYS A 162 15.95 17.53 5.08
C LYS A 162 14.90 16.45 5.30
N THR A 163 13.84 16.48 4.52
CA THR A 163 12.80 15.46 4.53
C THR A 163 12.55 14.90 3.13
N ILE A 164 12.05 13.66 3.08
CA ILE A 164 11.65 13.00 1.84
C ILE A 164 10.17 12.74 1.96
N ILE A 165 9.42 13.24 0.97
CA ILE A 165 8.00 12.97 0.84
C ILE A 165 7.72 12.12 -0.39
N THR A 166 6.64 11.34 -0.34
CA THR A 166 6.10 10.62 -1.49
C THR A 166 4.65 11.00 -1.68
N ASN A 167 4.33 11.53 -2.85
CA ASN A 167 2.96 11.68 -3.32
C ASN A 167 2.50 10.36 -3.94
N ARG A 168 1.35 9.83 -3.49
CA ARG A 168 0.77 8.58 -4.01
C ARG A 168 -0.46 8.85 -4.88
N THR A 169 -0.34 8.56 -6.17
CA THR A 169 -1.36 8.71 -7.21
C THR A 169 -1.77 7.34 -7.80
N PHE A 170 -2.78 7.30 -8.67
CA PHE A 170 -3.27 6.10 -9.39
C PHE A 170 -2.88 6.16 -10.86
#